data_AF-A0A496WT18-F1
#
_entry.id   AF-A0A496WT18-F1
#
_cell.length_a   1.000
_cell.length_b   1.000
_cell.length_c   1.000
_cell.angle_alpha   90.00
_cell.angle_beta   90.00
_cell.angle_gamma   90.00
#
_symmetry.space_group_name_H-M   'P 1'
#
loop_
_entity.id
_entity.type
_entity.pdbx_description
1 polymer ?
#
loop_
_entity_poly.entity_id
_entity_poly.type
_entity_poly.pdbx_seq_one_letter_code
_entity_poly.pdbx_strand_id
1 'polypeptide(L)'
;MPKVGQSLIDFEHYKFCVGEVRLFRENRVAAARVNARLNHNDLTCAFVAVLIILSGTRAIRRYLSKLTHQIDSDLSMIFPKDKDVSEVHLERIVILPSCVAHMLIEYARHLTKLVSSLADIGQLELASKFQALLDPTVSQCELPIDYFSLINENFQEQEISLCDIESALGYRWPIRLAETRGQYCRFMKTNGAAEFLNRQQRGHQSIAYPFFGVHNQYSVYEYRREFRPYTDLFATELGF
;
A
#
# COMPACT_ATOMS: atom_id res chain seq x y z
N MET A 1 23.30 16.53 -9.21
CA MET A 1 23.78 15.53 -10.20
C MET A 1 23.15 14.19 -9.88
N PRO A 2 22.39 13.57 -10.79
CA PRO A 2 21.91 12.20 -10.58
C PRO A 2 23.11 11.26 -10.46
N LYS A 3 23.05 10.30 -9.53
CA LYS A 3 24.11 9.32 -9.34
C LYS A 3 24.29 8.52 -10.64
N VAL A 4 25.53 8.44 -11.10
CA VAL A 4 25.94 7.61 -12.24
C VAL A 4 25.38 6.20 -12.04
N GLY A 5 24.54 5.73 -12.98
CA GLY A 5 23.99 4.36 -13.00
C GLY A 5 22.47 4.21 -12.92
N GLN A 6 21.70 5.26 -12.61
CA GLN A 6 20.24 5.21 -12.75
C GLN A 6 19.83 5.85 -14.08
N SER A 7 19.69 5.03 -15.12
CA SER A 7 18.75 5.37 -16.19
C SER A 7 17.37 5.43 -15.53
N LEU A 8 16.93 6.63 -15.19
CA LEU A 8 15.61 6.84 -14.63
C LEU A 8 14.62 6.67 -15.78
N ILE A 9 13.73 5.71 -15.62
CA ILE A 9 12.64 5.50 -16.57
C ILE A 9 11.86 6.82 -16.67
N ASP A 10 11.52 7.22 -17.89
CA ASP A 10 10.70 8.41 -18.07
C ASP A 10 9.30 8.19 -17.47
N PHE A 11 8.64 9.29 -17.09
CA PHE A 11 7.37 9.17 -16.37
C PHE A 11 6.26 8.58 -17.24
N GLU A 12 6.33 8.73 -18.56
CA GLU A 12 5.32 8.17 -19.49
C GLU A 12 5.44 6.65 -19.61
N HIS A 13 6.66 6.11 -19.68
CA HIS A 13 6.90 4.68 -19.61
C HIS A 13 6.52 4.12 -18.23
N TYR A 14 6.76 4.87 -17.15
CA TYR A 14 6.25 4.51 -15.82
C TYR A 14 4.71 4.45 -15.80
N LYS A 15 4.02 5.47 -16.32
CA LYS A 15 2.56 5.53 -16.47
C LYS A 15 2.03 4.33 -17.24
N PHE A 16 2.65 3.98 -18.36
CA PHE A 16 2.30 2.79 -19.14
C PHE A 16 2.38 1.51 -18.30
N CYS A 17 3.49 1.28 -17.60
CA CYS A 17 3.66 0.10 -16.74
C CYS A 17 2.62 0.06 -15.60
N VAL A 18 2.31 1.20 -15.00
CA VAL A 18 1.29 1.30 -13.96
C VAL A 18 -0.12 1.02 -14.52
N GLY A 19 -0.38 1.44 -15.77
CA GLY A 19 -1.62 1.12 -16.49
C GLY A 19 -1.86 -0.39 -16.59
N GLU A 20 -0.81 -1.17 -16.87
CA GLU A 20 -0.88 -2.64 -16.91
C GLU A 20 -1.19 -3.26 -15.53
N VAL A 21 -0.60 -2.72 -14.45
CA VAL A 21 -0.89 -3.15 -13.07
C VAL A 21 -2.34 -2.84 -12.70
N ARG A 22 -2.84 -1.67 -13.10
CA ARG A 22 -4.24 -1.27 -12.87
C ARG A 22 -5.21 -2.22 -13.57
N LEU A 23 -4.99 -2.50 -14.87
CA LEU A 23 -5.79 -3.45 -15.64
C LEU A 23 -5.73 -4.86 -15.04
N PHE A 24 -4.55 -5.30 -14.61
CA PHE A 24 -4.39 -6.57 -13.91
C PHE A 24 -5.23 -6.63 -12.62
N ARG A 25 -5.18 -5.58 -11.79
CA ARG A 25 -6.02 -5.47 -10.59
C ARG A 25 -7.50 -5.56 -10.94
N GLU A 26 -7.98 -4.78 -11.89
CA GLU A 26 -9.39 -4.75 -12.30
C GLU A 26 -9.88 -6.11 -12.80
N ASN A 27 -9.07 -6.80 -13.61
CA ASN A 27 -9.36 -8.16 -14.06
C ASN A 27 -9.42 -9.14 -12.88
N ARG A 28 -8.52 -9.01 -11.89
CA ARG A 28 -8.51 -9.86 -10.69
C ARG A 28 -9.65 -9.57 -9.73
N VAL A 29 -10.09 -8.32 -9.61
CA VAL A 29 -11.31 -7.95 -8.91
C VAL A 29 -12.51 -8.64 -9.56
N ALA A 30 -12.64 -8.54 -10.88
CA ALA A 30 -13.73 -9.19 -11.61
C ALA A 30 -13.70 -10.71 -11.44
N ALA A 31 -12.53 -11.34 -11.56
CA ALA A 31 -12.35 -12.77 -11.37
C ALA A 31 -12.64 -13.23 -9.93
N ALA A 32 -12.20 -12.47 -8.93
CA ALA A 32 -12.45 -12.75 -7.51
C ALA A 32 -13.94 -12.63 -7.13
N ARG A 33 -14.73 -11.84 -7.87
CA ARG A 33 -16.19 -11.82 -7.69
C ARG A 33 -16.85 -13.14 -8.08
N VAL A 34 -16.23 -13.91 -9.00
CA VAL A 34 -16.66 -15.24 -9.44
C VAL A 34 -16.06 -16.34 -8.55
N ASN A 35 -14.77 -16.25 -8.27
CA ASN A 35 -14.06 -17.21 -7.42
C ASN A 35 -13.00 -16.50 -6.57
N ALA A 36 -13.39 -16.11 -5.35
CA ALA A 36 -12.54 -15.34 -4.44
C ALA A 36 -11.27 -16.12 -4.05
N ARG A 37 -11.42 -17.42 -3.75
CA ARG A 37 -10.33 -18.29 -3.32
C ARG A 37 -9.23 -18.43 -4.37
N LEU A 38 -9.57 -18.80 -5.61
CA LEU A 38 -8.58 -19.03 -6.67
C LEU A 38 -7.85 -17.76 -7.10
N ASN A 39 -8.46 -16.59 -6.87
CA ASN A 39 -7.89 -15.30 -7.28
C ASN A 39 -7.32 -14.50 -6.10
N HIS A 40 -7.35 -15.04 -4.87
CA HIS A 40 -6.97 -14.30 -3.67
C HIS A 40 -5.52 -13.81 -3.74
N ASN A 41 -4.57 -14.70 -4.02
CA ASN A 41 -3.14 -14.35 -4.00
C ASN A 41 -2.81 -13.29 -5.05
N ASP A 42 -3.24 -13.49 -6.30
CA ASP A 42 -3.02 -12.53 -7.40
C ASP A 42 -3.66 -11.16 -7.09
N LEU A 43 -4.87 -11.17 -6.52
CA LEU A 43 -5.56 -9.94 -6.14
C LEU A 43 -4.82 -9.23 -5.00
N THR A 44 -4.42 -9.94 -3.94
CA THR A 44 -3.62 -9.42 -2.83
C THR A 44 -2.33 -8.78 -3.34
N CYS A 45 -1.57 -9.47 -4.20
CA CYS A 45 -0.36 -8.93 -4.82
C CYS A 45 -0.64 -7.65 -5.63
N ALA A 46 -1.71 -7.62 -6.43
CA ALA A 46 -2.09 -6.44 -7.21
C ALA A 46 -2.45 -5.24 -6.32
N PHE A 47 -3.18 -5.47 -5.23
CA PHE A 47 -3.53 -4.43 -4.26
C PHE A 47 -2.30 -3.86 -3.56
N VAL A 48 -1.41 -4.73 -3.07
CA VAL A 48 -0.17 -4.29 -2.41
C VAL A 48 0.73 -3.53 -3.39
N ALA A 49 0.86 -3.99 -4.64
CA ALA A 49 1.60 -3.27 -5.67
C ALA A 49 1.07 -1.85 -5.89
N VAL A 50 -0.25 -1.69 -6.06
CA VAL A 50 -0.86 -0.37 -6.24
C VAL A 50 -0.70 0.51 -4.99
N LEU A 51 -0.80 -0.05 -3.79
CA LEU A 51 -0.55 0.70 -2.56
C LEU A 51 0.90 1.20 -2.49
N ILE A 52 1.89 0.37 -2.85
CA ILE A 52 3.29 0.80 -2.95
C ILE A 52 3.44 1.93 -3.98
N ILE A 53 2.81 1.78 -5.16
CA ILE A 53 2.78 2.78 -6.24
C ILE A 53 2.27 4.12 -5.74
N LEU A 54 1.06 4.14 -5.18
CA LEU A 54 0.35 5.36 -4.83
C LEU A 54 0.82 6.02 -3.55
N SER A 55 1.49 5.29 -2.66
CA SER A 55 1.96 5.84 -1.37
C SER A 55 3.41 6.33 -1.40
N GLY A 56 4.21 5.93 -2.40
CA GLY A 56 5.63 6.28 -2.49
C GLY A 56 6.48 5.71 -1.33
N THR A 57 5.95 4.72 -0.63
CA THR A 57 6.61 4.06 0.50
C THR A 57 7.71 3.12 0.04
N ARG A 58 8.48 2.60 0.99
CA ARG A 58 9.48 1.58 0.69
C ARG A 58 8.79 0.22 0.58
N ALA A 59 9.08 -0.47 -0.52
CA ALA A 59 8.85 -1.90 -0.64
C ALA A 59 9.77 -2.64 0.36
N ILE A 60 9.27 -2.96 1.55
CA ILE A 60 9.98 -3.73 2.59
C ILE A 60 9.23 -5.04 2.87
N ARG A 61 9.93 -6.05 3.37
CA ARG A 61 9.32 -7.28 3.91
C ARG A 61 8.42 -6.86 5.08
N ARG A 62 7.13 -7.21 5.07
CA ARG A 62 6.07 -6.79 6.03
C ARG A 62 5.47 -5.41 5.86
N TYR A 63 5.65 -4.78 4.71
CA TYR A 63 4.93 -3.54 4.41
C TYR A 63 3.42 -3.80 4.44
N LEU A 64 2.69 -3.17 5.38
CA LEU A 64 1.24 -3.26 5.58
C LEU A 64 0.70 -4.60 6.11
N SER A 65 1.56 -5.46 6.67
CA SER A 65 1.12 -6.66 7.40
C SER A 65 0.06 -6.33 8.45
N LYS A 66 0.25 -5.19 9.13
CA LYS A 66 -0.64 -4.64 10.15
C LYS A 66 -1.45 -3.44 9.66
N LEU A 67 -1.90 -3.44 8.39
CA LEU A 67 -2.59 -2.28 7.79
C LEU A 67 -3.73 -1.76 8.66
N THR A 68 -4.56 -2.64 9.21
CA THR A 68 -5.74 -2.31 10.02
C THR A 68 -5.47 -1.34 11.17
N HIS A 69 -4.26 -1.37 11.74
CA HIS A 69 -3.85 -0.46 12.82
C HIS A 69 -2.92 0.65 12.33
N GLN A 70 -2.35 0.49 11.14
CA GLN A 70 -1.50 1.48 10.51
C GLN A 70 -2.32 2.44 9.64
N ILE A 71 -3.64 2.32 9.56
CA ILE A 71 -4.47 3.19 8.72
C ILE A 71 -5.41 4.02 9.59
N ASP A 72 -5.58 5.29 9.23
CA ASP A 72 -6.57 6.15 9.88
C ASP A 72 -8.00 5.69 9.54
N SER A 73 -8.94 6.04 10.41
CA SER A 73 -10.37 5.73 10.34
C SER A 73 -11.04 6.13 9.01
N ASP A 74 -10.57 7.20 8.37
CA ASP A 74 -11.08 7.67 7.08
C ASP A 74 -10.28 7.16 5.87
N LEU A 75 -9.34 6.22 6.10
CA LEU A 75 -8.49 5.59 5.10
C LEU A 75 -7.61 6.58 4.31
N SER A 76 -7.43 7.81 4.81
CA SER A 76 -6.68 8.86 4.12
C SER A 76 -5.19 8.84 4.39
N MET A 77 -4.75 8.12 5.42
CA MET A 77 -3.36 8.13 5.89
C MET A 77 -2.96 6.75 6.39
N ILE A 78 -1.69 6.41 6.19
CA ILE A 78 -1.07 5.26 6.84
C ILE A 78 0.17 5.66 7.66
N PHE A 79 0.47 4.84 8.66
CA PHE A 79 1.54 4.98 9.64
C PHE A 79 2.54 3.81 9.53
N PRO A 80 3.25 3.67 8.40
CA PRO A 80 4.10 2.50 8.17
C PRO A 80 5.35 2.52 9.07
N LYS A 81 5.73 1.33 9.53
CA LYS A 81 7.00 1.07 10.21
C LYS A 81 8.06 0.65 9.20
N ASP A 82 9.07 1.50 9.02
CA ASP A 82 10.05 1.37 7.93
C ASP A 82 11.28 0.52 8.29
N LYS A 83 11.52 0.34 9.60
CA LYS A 83 12.64 -0.40 10.18
C LYS A 83 12.19 -0.93 11.55
N ASP A 84 12.76 -2.05 11.98
CA ASP A 84 12.73 -2.50 13.38
C ASP A 84 13.67 -1.59 14.20
N VAL A 85 13.27 -0.35 14.38
CA VAL A 85 13.91 0.61 15.27
C VAL A 85 13.10 0.72 16.55
N SER A 86 13.76 1.11 17.64
CA SER A 86 13.16 1.25 18.97
C SER A 86 11.83 2.00 18.92
N GLU A 87 10.94 1.74 19.90
CA GLU A 87 9.59 2.33 19.99
C GLU A 87 9.56 3.87 19.86
N VAL A 88 10.70 4.53 20.10
CA VAL A 88 10.90 5.98 20.03
C VAL A 88 11.10 6.50 18.60
N HIS A 89 11.39 5.62 17.62
CA HIS A 89 11.52 5.98 16.21
C HIS A 89 10.16 5.89 15.53
N LEU A 90 9.43 6.98 15.75
CA LEU A 90 8.07 7.28 15.38
C LEU A 90 7.69 6.81 13.97
N GLU A 91 6.53 6.15 13.92
CA GLU A 91 5.78 5.87 12.70
C GLU A 91 5.71 7.13 11.83
N ARG A 92 6.06 7.03 10.54
CA ARG A 92 5.91 8.18 9.65
C ARG A 92 4.47 8.29 9.19
N ILE A 93 4.02 9.51 8.93
CA ILE A 93 2.72 9.75 8.31
C ILE A 93 2.88 9.72 6.80
N VAL A 94 2.07 8.91 6.13
CA VAL A 94 1.99 8.82 4.68
C VAL A 94 0.56 9.14 4.28
N ILE A 95 0.39 10.25 3.58
CA ILE A 95 -0.91 10.62 3.01
C ILE A 95 -1.17 9.71 1.80
N LEU A 96 -2.35 9.11 1.76
CA LEU A 96 -2.84 8.29 0.65
C LEU A 96 -3.72 9.15 -0.26
N PRO A 97 -3.77 8.86 -1.57
CA PRO A 97 -4.76 9.47 -2.45
C PRO A 97 -6.19 8.97 -2.19
N SER A 98 -7.16 9.75 -2.61
CA SER A 98 -8.60 9.54 -2.41
C SER A 98 -9.11 8.22 -2.95
N CYS A 99 -8.55 7.76 -4.07
CA CYS A 99 -8.91 6.47 -4.66
C CYS A 99 -8.56 5.27 -3.76
N VAL A 100 -7.58 5.38 -2.85
CA VAL A 100 -7.16 4.26 -2.00
C VAL A 100 -8.25 3.83 -1.02
N ALA A 101 -9.06 4.76 -0.52
CA ALA A 101 -10.19 4.41 0.35
C ALA A 101 -11.15 3.44 -0.37
N HIS A 102 -11.51 3.75 -1.62
CA HIS A 102 -12.35 2.87 -2.44
C HIS A 102 -11.72 1.51 -2.70
N MET A 103 -10.41 1.49 -2.95
CA MET A 103 -9.64 0.26 -3.12
C MET A 103 -9.68 -0.61 -1.87
N LEU A 104 -9.40 -0.06 -0.69
CA LEU A 104 -9.39 -0.83 0.54
C LEU A 104 -10.78 -1.36 0.92
N ILE A 105 -11.84 -0.59 0.65
CA ILE A 105 -13.22 -1.06 0.78
C ILE A 105 -13.49 -2.23 -0.18
N GLU A 106 -13.02 -2.16 -1.42
CA GLU A 106 -13.14 -3.26 -2.38
C GLU A 106 -12.40 -4.52 -1.91
N TYR A 107 -11.20 -4.36 -1.33
CA TYR A 107 -10.45 -5.47 -0.76
C TYR A 107 -11.15 -6.09 0.45
N ALA A 108 -11.71 -5.28 1.36
CA ALA A 108 -12.50 -5.79 2.49
C ALA A 108 -13.73 -6.59 2.04
N ARG A 109 -14.40 -6.14 0.96
CA ARG A 109 -15.49 -6.90 0.32
C ARG A 109 -15.01 -8.23 -0.27
N HIS A 110 -13.80 -8.24 -0.85
CA HIS A 110 -13.18 -9.49 -1.31
C HIS A 110 -12.90 -10.44 -0.15
N LEU A 111 -12.33 -9.96 0.96
CA LEU A 111 -12.11 -10.78 2.15
C LEU A 111 -13.42 -11.37 2.68
N THR A 112 -14.51 -10.61 2.68
CA THR A 112 -15.83 -11.13 3.06
C THR A 112 -16.25 -12.31 2.18
N LYS A 113 -16.06 -12.22 0.85
CA LYS A 113 -16.35 -13.31 -0.08
C LYS A 113 -15.40 -14.50 0.09
N LEU A 114 -14.13 -14.23 0.40
CA LEU A 114 -13.14 -15.25 0.67
C LEU A 114 -13.52 -16.07 1.90
N VAL A 115 -13.97 -15.42 2.98
CA VAL A 115 -14.48 -16.10 4.19
C VAL A 115 -15.59 -17.08 3.82
N SER A 116 -16.61 -16.63 3.06
CA SER A 116 -17.69 -17.52 2.61
C SER A 116 -17.15 -18.68 1.75
N SER A 117 -16.30 -18.38 0.77
CA SER A 117 -15.73 -19.39 -0.14
C SER A 117 -14.86 -20.43 0.58
N LEU A 118 -14.18 -20.07 1.66
CA LEU A 118 -13.39 -20.98 2.49
C LEU A 118 -14.29 -21.83 3.39
N ALA A 119 -15.33 -21.23 3.96
CA ALA A 119 -16.31 -21.95 4.77
C ALA A 119 -17.05 -23.02 3.97
N ASP A 120 -17.45 -22.71 2.73
CA ASP A 120 -18.14 -23.63 1.82
C ASP A 120 -17.36 -24.91 1.50
N ILE A 121 -16.02 -24.86 1.58
CA ILE A 121 -15.13 -26.00 1.35
C ILE A 121 -14.58 -26.61 2.65
N GLY A 122 -15.15 -26.25 3.81
CA GLY A 122 -14.78 -26.79 5.11
C GLY A 122 -13.49 -26.23 5.73
N GLN A 123 -12.90 -25.16 5.15
CA GLN A 123 -11.70 -24.51 5.68
C GLN A 123 -12.06 -23.47 6.76
N LEU A 124 -12.75 -23.93 7.81
CA LEU A 124 -13.35 -23.08 8.83
C LEU A 124 -12.33 -22.31 9.68
N GLU A 125 -11.17 -22.91 9.97
CA GLU A 125 -10.10 -22.24 10.73
C GLU A 125 -9.53 -21.05 9.95
N LEU A 126 -9.24 -21.22 8.66
CA LEU A 126 -8.73 -20.12 7.86
C LEU A 126 -9.81 -19.05 7.62
N ALA A 127 -11.06 -19.47 7.41
CA ALA A 127 -12.19 -18.55 7.28
C ALA A 127 -12.36 -17.67 8.53
N SER A 128 -12.24 -18.24 9.74
CA SER A 128 -12.36 -17.46 10.98
C SER A 128 -11.20 -16.47 11.15
N LYS A 129 -9.98 -16.84 10.74
CA LYS A 129 -8.83 -15.93 10.73
C LYS A 129 -9.05 -14.70 9.84
N PHE A 130 -9.55 -14.90 8.62
CA PHE A 130 -9.91 -13.79 7.74
C PHE A 130 -11.12 -12.99 8.25
N GLN A 131 -12.08 -13.64 8.91
CA GLN A 131 -13.22 -12.95 9.52
C GLN A 131 -12.77 -12.00 10.64
N ALA A 132 -11.75 -12.38 11.42
CA ALA A 132 -11.18 -11.55 12.48
C ALA A 132 -10.55 -10.25 11.94
N LEU A 133 -10.01 -10.24 10.71
CA LEU A 133 -9.50 -9.01 10.06
C LEU A 133 -10.60 -7.99 9.76
N LEU A 134 -11.85 -8.43 9.63
CA LEU A 134 -13.00 -7.60 9.31
C LEU A 134 -13.75 -7.13 10.56
N ASP A 135 -13.36 -7.62 11.73
CA ASP A 135 -13.99 -7.28 13.01
C ASP A 135 -13.24 -6.10 13.67
N PRO A 136 -13.89 -4.92 13.81
CA PRO A 136 -13.27 -3.75 14.42
C PRO A 136 -13.02 -3.89 15.93
N THR A 137 -13.53 -4.95 16.58
CA THR A 137 -13.38 -5.18 18.02
C THR A 137 -12.14 -5.98 18.40
N VAL A 138 -11.52 -6.68 17.44
CA VAL A 138 -10.35 -7.53 17.68
C VAL A 138 -9.10 -6.66 17.88
N SER A 139 -8.37 -6.90 18.96
CA SER A 139 -7.14 -6.16 19.28
C SER A 139 -5.95 -6.58 18.39
N GLN A 140 -4.98 -5.68 18.22
CA GLN A 140 -3.78 -5.91 17.42
C GLN A 140 -2.96 -7.14 17.83
N CYS A 141 -2.87 -7.40 19.14
CA CYS A 141 -2.15 -8.56 19.67
C CYS A 141 -2.90 -9.88 19.45
N GLU A 142 -4.15 -9.79 18.99
CA GLU A 142 -5.08 -10.91 18.84
C GLU A 142 -5.38 -11.20 17.36
N LEU A 143 -4.95 -10.34 16.43
CA LEU A 143 -5.08 -10.60 15.00
C LEU A 143 -4.29 -11.87 14.64
N PRO A 144 -4.96 -12.90 14.09
CA PRO A 144 -4.34 -14.20 13.90
C PRO A 144 -3.51 -14.27 12.62
N ILE A 145 -3.69 -13.32 11.70
CA ILE A 145 -3.05 -13.24 10.37
C ILE A 145 -2.81 -11.78 9.99
N ASP A 146 -1.94 -11.55 9.02
CA ASP A 146 -1.71 -10.24 8.42
C ASP A 146 -2.92 -9.80 7.54
N TYR A 147 -3.12 -8.48 7.38
CA TYR A 147 -4.24 -7.97 6.57
C TYR A 147 -4.10 -8.33 5.08
N PHE A 148 -2.86 -8.28 4.58
CA PHE A 148 -2.48 -8.76 3.26
C PHE A 148 -1.67 -10.05 3.40
N SER A 149 -2.37 -11.17 3.43
CA SER A 149 -1.75 -12.50 3.45
C SER A 149 -2.03 -13.25 2.15
N LEU A 150 -1.18 -14.23 1.86
CA LEU A 150 -1.40 -15.21 0.79
C LEU A 150 -1.91 -16.51 1.40
N ILE A 151 -2.52 -17.36 0.59
CA ILE A 151 -2.96 -18.70 0.97
C ILE A 151 -2.19 -19.71 0.12
N ASN A 152 -1.49 -20.64 0.76
CA ASN A 152 -0.79 -21.71 0.05
C ASN A 152 -1.73 -22.86 -0.35
N GLU A 153 -1.19 -23.85 -1.06
CA GLU A 153 -1.97 -25.02 -1.53
C GLU A 153 -2.58 -25.85 -0.38
N ASN A 154 -2.03 -25.75 0.82
CA ASN A 154 -2.49 -26.45 2.02
C ASN A 154 -3.45 -25.61 2.88
N PHE A 155 -3.99 -24.51 2.36
CA PHE A 155 -4.86 -23.59 3.09
C PHE A 155 -4.22 -23.01 4.36
N GLN A 156 -2.92 -22.74 4.30
CA GLN A 156 -2.21 -22.02 5.35
C GLN A 156 -1.89 -20.61 4.88
N GLU A 157 -1.90 -19.70 5.84
CA GLU A 157 -1.45 -18.33 5.65
C GLU A 157 0.05 -18.30 5.29
N GLN A 158 0.39 -17.42 4.35
CA GLN A 158 1.76 -17.10 4.00
C GLN A 158 1.96 -15.58 3.96
N GLU A 159 3.06 -15.12 4.55
CA GLU A 159 3.50 -13.72 4.48
C GLU A 159 3.79 -13.33 3.02
N ILE A 160 3.28 -12.17 2.58
CA ILE A 160 3.57 -11.64 1.25
C ILE A 160 5.01 -11.09 1.16
N SER A 161 5.75 -11.55 0.16
CA SER A 161 7.08 -11.03 -0.16
C SER A 161 7.08 -10.16 -1.42
N LEU A 162 8.13 -9.37 -1.61
CA LEU A 162 8.32 -8.64 -2.87
C LEU A 162 8.46 -9.57 -4.07
N CYS A 163 9.00 -10.78 -3.86
CA CYS A 163 9.12 -11.80 -4.90
C CYS A 163 7.74 -12.27 -5.36
N ASP A 164 6.79 -12.43 -4.43
CA ASP A 164 5.42 -12.83 -4.75
C ASP A 164 4.70 -11.76 -5.56
N ILE A 165 4.91 -10.48 -5.20
CA ILE A 165 4.36 -9.34 -5.95
C ILE A 165 4.96 -9.29 -7.37
N GLU A 166 6.28 -9.32 -7.48
CA GLU A 166 6.98 -9.27 -8.77
C GLU A 166 6.62 -10.50 -9.64
N SER A 167 6.47 -11.68 -9.05
CA SER A 167 6.04 -12.90 -9.75
C SER A 167 4.59 -12.83 -10.23
N ALA A 168 3.68 -12.32 -9.41
CA ALA A 168 2.26 -12.16 -9.78
C ALA A 168 2.07 -11.14 -10.91
N LEU A 169 2.82 -10.03 -10.87
CA LEU A 169 2.80 -9.04 -11.95
C LEU A 169 3.48 -9.58 -13.21
N GLY A 170 4.58 -10.31 -13.05
CA GLY A 170 5.34 -10.92 -14.14
C GLY A 170 5.81 -9.89 -15.17
N TYR A 171 5.66 -10.22 -16.46
CA TYR A 171 6.06 -9.33 -17.56
C TYR A 171 5.33 -7.97 -17.59
N ARG A 172 4.20 -7.84 -16.89
CA ARG A 172 3.40 -6.61 -16.84
C ARG A 172 4.07 -5.50 -16.03
N TRP A 173 5.04 -5.85 -15.17
CA TRP A 173 5.82 -4.90 -14.40
C TRP A 173 7.30 -5.04 -14.75
N PRO A 174 7.73 -4.48 -15.89
CA PRO A 174 9.10 -4.65 -16.39
C PRO A 174 10.13 -3.81 -15.61
N ILE A 175 9.69 -3.10 -14.57
CA ILE A 175 10.50 -2.15 -13.80
C ILE A 175 10.67 -2.64 -12.37
N ARG A 176 11.71 -2.20 -11.66
CA ARG A 176 11.88 -2.58 -10.25
C ARG A 176 10.85 -1.85 -9.40
N LEU A 177 10.21 -2.53 -8.44
CA LEU A 177 9.30 -1.87 -7.48
C LEU A 177 9.98 -0.71 -6.71
N ALA A 178 11.30 -0.76 -6.53
CA ALA A 178 12.06 0.34 -5.93
C ALA A 178 12.01 1.65 -6.75
N GLU A 179 11.75 1.59 -8.06
CA GLU A 179 11.68 2.76 -8.95
C GLU A 179 10.44 3.62 -8.68
N THR A 180 9.35 3.00 -8.24
CA THR A 180 8.10 3.67 -7.86
C THR A 180 8.34 4.85 -6.94
N ARG A 181 9.13 4.66 -5.87
CA ARG A 181 9.41 5.71 -4.91
C ARG A 181 10.19 6.86 -5.55
N GLY A 182 11.10 6.57 -6.48
CA GLY A 182 11.82 7.59 -7.24
C GLY A 182 10.91 8.43 -8.12
N GLN A 183 9.97 7.78 -8.82
CA GLN A 183 8.97 8.43 -9.67
C GLN A 183 8.00 9.28 -8.86
N TYR A 184 7.46 8.73 -7.77
CA TYR A 184 6.63 9.46 -6.82
C TYR A 184 7.33 10.74 -6.34
N CYS A 185 8.57 10.63 -5.84
CA CYS A 185 9.31 11.77 -5.30
C CYS A 185 9.56 12.86 -6.36
N ARG A 186 9.90 12.45 -7.59
CA ARG A 186 10.13 13.36 -8.71
C ARG A 186 8.85 14.07 -9.08
N PHE A 187 7.75 13.33 -9.20
CA PHE A 187 6.45 13.88 -9.51
C PHE A 187 6.02 14.95 -8.51
N MET A 188 6.11 14.65 -7.20
CA MET A 188 5.76 15.63 -6.16
C MET A 188 6.58 16.91 -6.30
N LYS A 189 7.89 16.78 -6.52
CA LYS A 189 8.79 17.93 -6.68
C LYS A 189 8.49 18.74 -7.95
N THR A 190 8.27 18.08 -9.08
CA THR A 190 7.98 18.75 -10.35
C THR A 190 6.65 19.49 -10.31
N ASN A 191 5.68 18.99 -9.55
CA ASN A 191 4.35 19.61 -9.41
C ASN A 191 4.28 20.64 -8.27
N GLY A 192 5.40 21.00 -7.63
CA GLY A 192 5.46 22.11 -6.68
C GLY A 192 5.23 21.74 -5.21
N ALA A 193 5.15 20.45 -4.86
CA ALA A 193 5.07 20.05 -3.46
C ALA A 193 6.32 20.52 -2.70
N ALA A 194 6.11 21.20 -1.58
CA ALA A 194 7.21 21.71 -0.77
C ALA A 194 8.14 20.58 -0.32
N GLU A 195 9.46 20.80 -0.42
CA GLU A 195 10.47 19.75 -0.15
C GLU A 195 10.33 19.15 1.25
N PHE A 196 9.93 19.94 2.24
CA PHE A 196 9.73 19.45 3.61
C PHE A 196 8.56 18.46 3.70
N LEU A 197 7.45 18.69 2.99
CA LEU A 197 6.31 17.77 2.93
C LEU A 197 6.71 16.46 2.25
N ASN A 198 7.42 16.56 1.11
CA ASN A 198 7.91 15.39 0.38
C ASN A 198 8.90 14.56 1.23
N ARG A 199 9.78 15.22 1.99
CA ARG A 199 10.68 14.55 2.95
C ARG A 199 9.93 13.85 4.08
N GLN A 200 8.87 14.47 4.60
CA GLN A 200 8.02 13.88 5.63
C GLN A 200 7.31 12.62 5.13
N GLN A 201 6.67 12.67 3.96
CA GLN A 201 6.06 11.52 3.30
C GLN A 201 7.04 10.34 3.15
N ARG A 202 8.32 10.65 2.93
CA ARG A 202 9.39 9.65 2.75
C ARG A 202 9.96 9.13 4.07
N GLY A 203 9.62 9.69 5.22
CA GLY A 203 10.30 9.37 6.49
C GLY A 203 11.79 9.73 6.45
N HIS A 204 12.14 10.80 5.72
CA HIS A 204 13.47 11.40 5.76
C HIS A 204 13.47 12.54 6.79
N GLN A 205 13.07 12.21 8.01
CA GLN A 205 13.20 13.10 9.16
C GLN A 205 14.63 13.00 9.67
N SER A 206 15.40 14.08 9.55
CA SER A 206 16.75 14.15 10.12
C SER A 206 16.74 14.41 11.63
N ILE A 207 15.59 14.54 12.28
CA ILE A 207 15.47 14.87 13.70
C ILE A 207 14.21 14.18 14.24
N ALA A 208 14.31 13.58 15.43
CA ALA A 208 13.24 12.87 16.16
C ALA A 208 12.09 13.77 16.65
N TYR A 209 11.93 14.93 16.02
CA TYR A 209 10.82 15.84 16.17
C TYR A 209 10.23 15.98 14.77
N PRO A 210 8.90 15.87 14.59
CA PRO A 210 8.29 16.51 13.43
C PRO A 210 8.83 17.94 13.40
N PHE A 211 9.08 18.52 12.24
CA PHE A 211 9.44 19.94 12.16
C PHE A 211 8.29 20.76 12.75
N PHE A 212 8.25 20.87 14.09
CA PHE A 212 7.43 21.72 14.92
C PHE A 212 8.35 22.83 15.41
N GLY A 213 9.04 23.47 14.47
CA GLY A 213 9.77 24.70 14.73
C GLY A 213 8.78 25.86 14.85
N VAL A 214 9.22 26.94 15.49
CA VAL A 214 8.43 28.14 15.82
C VAL A 214 7.75 28.82 14.60
N HIS A 215 8.09 28.44 13.36
CA HIS A 215 7.60 29.08 12.14
C HIS A 215 6.81 28.20 11.17
N ASN A 216 6.71 26.88 11.38
CA ASN A 216 5.97 25.97 10.48
C ASN A 216 5.45 24.77 11.28
N GLN A 217 4.29 24.91 11.90
CA GLN A 217 3.61 23.80 12.58
C GLN A 217 2.44 23.35 11.71
N TYR A 218 2.59 22.22 11.04
CA TYR A 218 1.47 21.51 10.45
C TYR A 218 0.96 20.50 11.47
N SER A 219 -0.28 20.64 11.90
CA SER A 219 -1.03 19.53 12.46
C SER A 219 -1.13 18.39 11.42
N VAL A 220 -1.41 17.16 11.87
CA VAL A 220 -1.67 16.03 10.96
C VAL A 220 -2.75 16.39 9.93
N TYR A 221 -3.78 17.12 10.39
CA TYR A 221 -4.84 17.63 9.54
C TYR A 221 -4.34 18.59 8.46
N GLU A 222 -3.52 19.58 8.81
CA GLU A 222 -2.98 20.53 7.82
C GLU A 222 -2.00 19.83 6.87
N TYR A 223 -1.15 18.92 7.38
CA TYR A 223 -0.25 18.14 6.54
C TYR A 223 -1.03 17.36 5.47
N ARG A 224 -2.11 16.68 5.90
CA ARG A 224 -3.02 16.00 4.99
C ARG A 224 -3.65 16.97 3.99
N ARG A 225 -4.20 18.10 4.46
CA ARG A 225 -4.87 19.08 3.59
C ARG A 225 -3.95 19.63 2.51
N GLU A 226 -2.71 19.95 2.85
CA GLU A 226 -1.75 20.50 1.88
C GLU A 226 -1.16 19.44 0.96
N PHE A 227 -0.93 18.22 1.44
CA PHE A 227 -0.24 17.19 0.66
C PHE A 227 -1.17 16.33 -0.20
N ARG A 228 -2.43 16.15 0.22
CA ARG A 228 -3.43 15.33 -0.49
C ARG A 228 -3.66 15.74 -1.94
N PRO A 229 -3.72 17.04 -2.32
CA PRO A 229 -3.85 17.44 -3.72
C PRO A 229 -2.75 16.87 -4.62
N TYR A 230 -1.52 16.76 -4.13
CA TYR A 230 -0.41 16.19 -4.89
C TYR A 230 -0.51 14.68 -5.01
N THR A 231 -0.94 13.98 -3.95
CA THR A 231 -1.17 12.54 -4.01
C THR A 231 -2.32 12.19 -4.95
N ASP A 232 -3.39 12.98 -4.92
CA ASP A 232 -4.55 12.81 -5.81
C ASP A 232 -4.15 13.09 -7.26
N LEU A 233 -3.43 14.17 -7.53
CA LEU A 233 -2.91 14.47 -8.87
C LEU A 233 -2.00 13.34 -9.40
N PHE A 234 -1.14 12.79 -8.55
CA PHE A 234 -0.30 11.66 -8.93
C PHE A 234 -1.13 10.42 -9.28
N ALA A 235 -2.14 10.10 -8.49
CA ALA A 235 -3.05 9.00 -8.76
C ALA A 235 -3.80 9.21 -10.09
N THR A 236 -4.32 10.41 -10.33
CA THR A 236 -5.01 10.78 -11.57
C THR A 236 -4.09 10.67 -12.79
N GLU A 237 -2.84 11.13 -12.72
CA GLU A 237 -1.86 11.00 -13.80
C GLU A 237 -1.52 9.53 -14.11
N LEU A 238 -1.63 8.64 -13.13
CA LEU A 238 -1.47 7.20 -13.31
C LEU A 238 -2.77 6.49 -13.73
N GLY A 239 -3.89 7.21 -13.85
CA GLY A 239 -5.18 6.70 -14.27
C GLY A 239 -6.05 6.10 -13.15
N PHE A 240 -5.86 6.50 -11.89
CA PHE A 240 -6.69 6.10 -10.75
C PHE A 240 -7.69 7.17 -10.32
#